data_AF-A0A5J4PPF0-F1
#
_entry.id   AF-A0A5J4PPF0-F1
#
_cell.length_a   1.000
_cell.length_b   1.000
_cell.length_c   1.000
_cell.angle_alpha   90.00
_cell.angle_beta   90.00
_cell.angle_gamma   90.00
#
_symmetry.space_group_name_H-M   'P 1'
#
loop_
_entity.id
_entity.type
_entity.pdbx_description
1 polymer ?
#
loop_
_entity_poly.entity_id
_entity_poly.type
_entity_poly.pdbx_seq_one_letter_code
_entity_poly.pdbx_strand_id
1 'polypeptide(L)'
;MDRINYDKLPFTSVEGSVYTGWNKIENVINKRYKQLADTKFILVIETYQGVYHEELIAGFNQLQPELFVDTKELFLSEDSIRSKTHP
;
A
#
# COMPACT_ATOMS: atom_id res chain seq x y z
N MET A 1 -25.79 -19.07 2.23
CA MET A 1 -24.80 -18.64 1.23
C MET A 1 -25.34 -17.35 0.63
N ASP A 2 -24.71 -16.22 0.95
CA ASP A 2 -25.16 -14.93 0.44
C ASP A 2 -25.08 -14.91 -1.08
N ARG A 3 -26.20 -14.54 -1.71
CA ARG A 3 -26.32 -14.43 -3.16
C ARG A 3 -25.44 -13.26 -3.59
N ILE A 4 -24.34 -13.57 -4.28
CA ILE A 4 -23.46 -12.56 -4.86
C ILE A 4 -24.29 -11.73 -5.85
N ASN A 5 -24.42 -10.42 -5.59
CA ASN A 5 -25.30 -9.50 -6.33
C ASN A 5 -24.62 -8.83 -7.54
N TYR A 6 -23.49 -9.34 -8.01
CA TYR A 6 -22.79 -8.81 -9.18
C TYR A 6 -22.23 -9.92 -10.06
N ASP A 7 -22.19 -9.66 -11.37
CA ASP A 7 -21.54 -10.53 -12.35
C ASP A 7 -20.02 -10.37 -12.24
N LYS A 8 -19.30 -11.48 -12.06
CA LYS A 8 -17.84 -11.50 -11.90
C LYS A 8 -17.09 -11.49 -13.23
N LEU A 9 -17.82 -11.43 -14.34
CA LEU A 9 -17.25 -11.51 -15.68
C LEU A 9 -17.41 -10.19 -16.47
N PRO A 10 -16.44 -9.87 -17.35
CA PRO A 10 -15.17 -10.57 -17.53
C PRO A 10 -14.17 -10.26 -16.41
N PHE A 11 -13.24 -11.19 -16.16
CA PHE A 11 -12.05 -10.92 -15.34
C PHE A 11 -10.78 -11.26 -16.11
N THR A 12 -9.68 -10.62 -15.76
CA THR A 12 -8.34 -10.93 -16.27
C THR A 12 -7.58 -11.66 -15.17
N SER A 13 -7.10 -12.87 -15.48
CA SER A 13 -6.20 -13.58 -14.56
C SER A 13 -4.85 -12.89 -14.51
N VAL A 14 -4.32 -12.68 -13.31
CA VAL A 14 -2.99 -12.12 -13.09
C VAL A 14 -2.18 -13.08 -12.22
N GLU A 15 -0.89 -13.22 -12.51
CA GLU A 15 0.02 -13.97 -11.63
C GLU A 15 0.39 -13.11 -10.42
N GLY A 16 0.23 -13.66 -9.22
CA GLY A 16 0.52 -12.93 -8.00
C GLY A 16 0.05 -13.64 -6.75
N SER A 17 0.29 -13.00 -5.60
CA SER A 17 -0.20 -13.46 -4.31
C SER A 17 -1.04 -12.37 -3.66
N VAL A 18 -2.22 -12.74 -3.18
CA VAL A 18 -3.08 -11.86 -2.39
C VAL A 18 -2.98 -12.30 -0.93
N TYR A 19 -2.63 -11.35 -0.07
CA TYR A 19 -2.55 -11.55 1.37
C TYR A 19 -3.60 -10.67 2.05
N THR A 20 -4.33 -11.23 2.99
CA THR A 20 -5.36 -10.54 3.77
C THR A 20 -5.08 -10.70 5.27
N GLY A 21 -5.37 -9.65 6.03
CA GLY A 21 -5.12 -9.57 7.47
C GLY A 21 -3.69 -9.11 7.82
N TRP A 22 -3.60 -8.13 8.71
CA TRP A 22 -2.34 -7.46 9.07
C TRP A 22 -1.25 -8.44 9.55
N ASN A 23 -1.59 -9.37 10.44
CA ASN A 23 -0.65 -10.40 10.91
C ASN A 23 -0.04 -11.22 9.75
N LYS A 24 -0.82 -11.54 8.72
CA LYS A 24 -0.32 -12.34 7.59
C LYS A 24 0.58 -11.50 6.69
N ILE A 25 0.20 -10.25 6.44
CA ILE A 25 0.96 -9.28 5.65
C ILE A 25 2.32 -9.04 6.30
N GLU A 26 2.34 -8.72 7.60
CA GLU A 26 3.56 -8.54 8.39
C GLU A 26 4.49 -9.76 8.29
N ASN A 27 3.95 -10.96 8.53
CA ASN A 27 4.75 -12.18 8.51
C ASN A 27 5.40 -12.44 7.15
N VAL A 28 4.69 -12.16 6.05
CA VAL A 28 5.23 -12.32 4.70
C VAL A 28 6.37 -11.32 4.45
N ILE A 29 6.21 -10.07 4.87
CA ILE A 29 7.23 -9.02 4.73
C ILE A 29 8.47 -9.38 5.55
N ASN A 30 8.30 -9.71 6.83
CA ASN A 30 9.39 -10.10 7.73
C ASN A 30 10.13 -11.35 7.24
N LYS A 31 9.41 -12.34 6.70
CA LYS A 31 10.03 -13.53 6.11
C LYS A 31 10.90 -13.19 4.91
N ARG A 32 10.43 -12.29 4.02
CA ARG A 32 11.23 -11.82 2.87
C ARG A 32 12.44 -11.02 3.33
N TYR A 33 12.28 -10.12 4.30
CA TYR A 33 13.39 -9.35 4.84
C TYR A 33 14.50 -10.27 5.39
N LYS A 34 14.16 -11.29 6.18
CA LYS A 34 15.13 -12.26 6.73
C LYS A 34 15.88 -13.09 5.67
N GLN A 35 15.41 -13.10 4.42
CA GLN A 35 16.07 -13.78 3.30
C GLN A 35 17.06 -12.87 2.56
N LEU A 36 17.04 -11.56 2.81
CA LEU A 36 18.01 -10.63 2.25
C LEU A 36 19.35 -10.77 3.00
N ALA A 37 20.46 -10.64 2.28
CA ALA A 37 21.80 -10.65 2.88
C ALA A 37 22.11 -9.37 3.66
N ASP A 38 21.38 -8.29 3.36
CA ASP A 38 21.55 -6.98 3.96
C ASP A 38 20.72 -6.79 5.23
N THR A 39 21.24 -5.98 6.14
CA THR A 39 20.56 -5.58 7.39
C THR A 39 19.53 -4.46 7.20
N LYS A 40 19.35 -3.96 5.97
CA LYS A 40 18.47 -2.82 5.66
C LYS A 40 17.72 -3.07 4.37
N PHE A 41 16.46 -2.64 4.32
CA PHE A 41 15.67 -2.66 3.10
C PHE A 41 14.69 -1.48 3.08
N ILE A 42 14.21 -1.14 1.89
CA ILE A 42 13.15 -0.15 1.69
C ILE A 42 11.90 -0.89 1.25
N LEU A 43 10.79 -0.65 1.94
CA LEU A 43 9.47 -1.14 1.54
C LEU A 43 8.71 -0.01 0.84
N VAL A 44 8.35 -0.23 -0.43
CA VAL A 44 7.52 0.71 -1.20
C VAL A 44 6.11 0.13 -1.30
N ILE A 45 5.11 0.94 -0.95
CA ILE A 45 3.70 0.57 -1.00
C ILE A 45 3.02 1.43 -2.06
N GLU A 46 2.51 0.78 -3.10
CA GLU A 46 1.70 1.42 -4.14
C GLU A 46 0.23 1.07 -3.91
N THR A 47 -0.62 2.09 -3.96
CA THR A 47 -2.05 1.96 -3.72
C THR A 47 -2.84 2.49 -4.90
N TYR A 48 -4.00 1.88 -5.15
CA TYR A 48 -5.01 2.51 -5.99
C TYR A 48 -5.57 3.77 -5.31
N GLN A 49 -6.21 4.62 -6.10
CA GLN A 49 -6.90 5.79 -5.57
C GLN A 49 -8.07 5.38 -4.67
N GLY A 50 -8.29 6.14 -3.59
CA GLY A 50 -9.40 5.90 -2.65
C GLY A 50 -9.12 4.87 -1.55
N VAL A 51 -7.88 4.38 -1.43
CA VAL A 51 -7.48 3.54 -0.29
C VAL A 51 -7.42 4.38 0.99
N TYR A 52 -7.81 3.78 2.12
CA TYR A 52 -7.77 4.43 3.43
C TYR A 52 -6.35 4.40 4.00
N HIS A 53 -5.60 5.49 3.83
CA HIS A 53 -4.18 5.55 4.16
C HIS A 53 -3.90 5.39 5.65
N GLU A 54 -4.79 5.86 6.51
CA GLU A 54 -4.63 5.77 7.97
C GLU A 54 -4.59 4.32 8.45
N GLU A 55 -5.36 3.42 7.83
CA GLU A 55 -5.27 1.97 8.10
C GLU A 55 -3.91 1.42 7.68
N LEU A 56 -3.41 1.80 6.50
CA LEU A 56 -2.11 1.36 6.01
C LEU A 56 -0.97 1.84 6.91
N ILE A 57 -0.99 3.11 7.30
CA ILE A 57 0.00 3.70 8.21
C ILE A 57 -0.01 2.94 9.53
N ALA A 58 -1.18 2.72 10.13
CA ALA A 58 -1.30 1.95 11.38
C ALA A 58 -0.82 0.50 11.23
N GLY A 59 -1.13 -0.16 10.11
CA GLY A 59 -0.71 -1.51 9.81
C GLY A 59 0.80 -1.65 9.61
N PHE A 60 1.39 -0.82 8.76
CA PHE A 60 2.82 -0.86 8.45
C PHE A 60 3.70 -0.33 9.59
N ASN A 61 3.20 0.54 10.47
CA ASN A 61 3.93 0.95 11.67
C ASN A 61 4.18 -0.21 12.65
N GLN A 62 3.43 -1.32 12.55
CA GLN A 62 3.70 -2.53 13.34
C GLN A 62 5.05 -3.16 13.00
N LEU A 63 5.58 -2.90 11.79
CA LEU A 63 6.92 -3.32 11.37
C LEU A 63 8.05 -2.53 12.06
N GLN A 64 7.71 -1.48 12.81
CA GLN A 64 8.66 -0.58 13.48
C GLN A 64 9.74 -0.03 12.52
N PRO A 65 9.34 0.61 11.42
CA PRO A 65 10.32 1.17 10.48
C PRO A 65 11.15 2.28 11.15
N GLU A 66 12.44 2.32 10.84
CA GLU A 66 13.34 3.41 11.29
C GLU A 66 12.92 4.76 10.69
N LEU A 67 12.40 4.74 9.46
CA LEU A 67 11.87 5.90 8.76
C LEU A 67 10.57 5.52 8.03
N PHE A 68 9.53 6.31 8.24
CA PHE A 68 8.28 6.24 7.48
C PHE A 68 8.14 7.51 6.64
N VAL A 69 7.95 7.36 5.33
CA VAL A 69 7.77 8.48 4.40
C VAL A 69 6.35 8.45 3.87
N ASP A 70 5.52 9.42 4.25
CA ASP A 70 4.23 9.65 3.59
C ASP A 70 4.47 10.43 2.29
N THR A 71 4.37 9.74 1.17
CA THR A 71 4.58 10.35 -0.16
C THR A 71 3.55 11.42 -0.47
N LYS A 72 2.41 11.47 0.25
CA LYS A 72 1.44 12.57 0.14
C LYS A 72 2.07 13.93 0.43
N GLU A 73 3.03 13.98 1.35
CA GLU A 73 3.73 15.20 1.74
C GLU A 73 4.73 15.69 0.68
N LEU A 74 5.07 14.84 -0.30
CA LEU A 74 5.95 15.20 -1.41
C LEU A 74 5.21 15.92 -2.54
N PHE A 75 3.88 15.85 -2.58
CA PHE A 75 3.10 16.54 -3.61
C PHE A 75 3.04 18.04 -3.33
N LEU A 76 2.87 18.80 -4.40
CA LEU A 76 2.56 20.22 -4.28
C LEU A 76 1.25 20.41 -3.51
N SER A 77 1.22 21.45 -2.67
CA SER A 77 -0.02 21.94 -2.04
C SER A 77 -1.08 22.21 -3.11
N GLU A 78 -2.35 22.09 -2.74
CA GLU A 78 -3.47 22.41 -3.63
C GLU A 78 -3.35 23.81 -4.24
N ASP A 79 -2.96 24.82 -3.46
CA ASP A 79 -2.77 26.21 -3.94
C ASP A 79 -1.65 26.32 -4.98
N SER A 80 -0.54 25.62 -4.76
CA SER A 80 0.58 25.54 -5.72
C SER A 80 0.15 24.86 -7.02
N ILE A 81 -0.75 23.88 -6.97
CA ILE A 81 -1.30 23.24 -8.17
C ILE A 81 -2.23 24.23 -8.88
N ARG A 82 -3.19 24.82 -8.15
CA ARG A 82 -4.16 25.78 -8.70
C ARG A 82 -3.48 26.94 -9.43
N SER A 83 -2.46 27.53 -8.84
CA SER A 83 -1.71 28.64 -9.47
C SER A 83 -0.98 28.23 -10.77
N LYS A 84 -0.70 26.94 -10.98
CA LYS A 84 -0.04 26.42 -12.18
C LYS A 84 -1.02 25.89 -13.23
N THR A 85 -2.24 25.53 -12.84
CA THR A 85 -3.22 24.88 -13.72
C THR A 85 -4.38 25.77 -14.13
N HIS A 86 -4.56 26.94 -13.50
CA HIS A 86 -5.52 27.94 -13.93
C HIS A 86 -4.87 28.93 -14.93
N PRO A 87 -5.53 29.23 -16.07
CA PRO A 87 -5.04 30.19 -17.06
C PRO A 87 -5.06 31.65 -16.57
#